data_AF-A0A534BWG3-F1
#
_entry.id   AF-A0A534BWG3-F1
#
_cell.length_a   1.000
_cell.length_b   1.000
_cell.length_c   1.000
_cell.angle_alpha   90.00
_cell.angle_beta   90.00
_cell.angle_gamma   90.00
#
_symmetry.space_group_name_H-M   'P 1'
#
loop_
_entity.id
_entity.type
_entity.pdbx_description
1 polymer ?
#
loop_
_entity_poly.entity_id
_entity_poly.type
_entity_poly.pdbx_seq_one_letter_code
_entity_poly.pdbx_strand_id
1 'polypeptide(L)' 'DIEVLQEVPEEMKARTDSRGEAALRGHLKAEGQEETGSQSYVPPDPKDDKALNMAYELLRGTAQNAAFPPNPKAAVPN' A
#
# COMPACT_ATOMS: atom_id res chain seq x y z
N ASP A 1 -9.83 -0.76 -3.50
CA ASP A 1 -8.52 -0.11 -3.74
C ASP A 1 -7.65 -0.97 -4.65
N ILE A 2 -6.40 -0.57 -4.86
CA ILE A 2 -5.40 -1.34 -5.61
C ILE A 2 -4.28 -1.71 -4.65
N GLU A 3 -4.13 -3.00 -4.36
CA GLU A 3 -3.07 -3.50 -3.50
C GLU A 3 -1.82 -3.83 -4.33
N VAL A 4 -0.68 -3.21 -3.97
CA VAL A 4 0.63 -3.47 -4.58
C VAL A 4 1.66 -3.66 -3.48
N LEU A 5 2.33 -4.81 -3.49
CA LEU A 5 3.36 -5.15 -2.50
C LEU A 5 4.75 -5.01 -3.12
N GLN A 6 5.62 -4.27 -2.43
CA GLN A 6 7.03 -4.10 -2.76
C GLN A 6 7.84 -5.34 -2.38
N GLU A 7 8.91 -5.58 -3.15
CA GLU A 7 9.93 -6.56 -2.78
C GLU A 7 10.87 -5.93 -1.75
N VAL A 8 10.51 -6.10 -0.48
CA VAL A 8 11.37 -5.67 0.62
C VAL A 8 12.46 -6.73 0.83
N PRO A 9 13.75 -6.35 0.82
CA PRO A 9 14.85 -7.26 1.16
C PRO A 9 14.62 -7.91 2.54
N GLU A 10 15.00 -9.18 2.70
CA GLU A 10 14.75 -9.95 3.94
C GLU A 10 15.32 -9.28 5.20
N GLU A 11 16.49 -8.64 5.07
CA GLU A 11 17.13 -7.87 6.16
C GLU A 11 16.31 -6.64 6.59
N MET A 12 15.48 -6.11 5.69
CA MET A 12 14.62 -4.94 5.92
C MET A 12 13.16 -5.33 6.20
N LYS A 13 12.72 -6.54 5.83
CA LYS A 13 11.36 -7.04 6.12
C LYS A 13 11.03 -6.95 7.61
N ALA A 14 11.94 -7.40 8.47
CA ALA A 14 11.76 -7.38 9.91
C ALA A 14 11.61 -5.98 10.54
N ARG A 15 12.02 -4.92 9.83
CA ARG A 15 11.85 -3.51 10.24
C ARG A 15 10.68 -2.81 9.58
N THR A 16 10.22 -3.31 8.43
CA THR A 16 9.21 -2.66 7.59
C THR A 16 7.80 -3.19 7.86
N ASP A 17 7.66 -4.32 8.57
CA ASP A 17 6.35 -4.72 9.11
C ASP A 17 5.80 -3.55 9.93
N SER A 18 4.74 -2.98 9.39
CA SER A 18 4.17 -1.69 9.73
C SER A 18 3.82 -1.65 11.22
N ARG A 19 4.73 -1.11 12.03
CA ARG A 19 4.40 -0.61 13.38
C ARG A 19 3.56 0.65 13.25
N GLY A 20 2.34 0.50 12.78
CA GLY A 20 1.34 1.56 12.79
C GLY A 20 0.81 1.80 14.20
N GLU A 21 -0.13 2.73 14.32
CA GLU A 21 -0.80 3.06 15.59
C GLU A 21 -1.55 1.87 16.20
N ALA A 22 -1.98 0.91 15.38
CA ALA A 22 -2.56 -0.35 15.83
C ALA A 22 -1.58 -1.22 16.66
N ALA A 23 -0.26 -1.05 16.45
CA ALA A 23 0.77 -1.79 17.17
C ALA A 23 1.18 -1.12 18.50
N LEU A 24 0.66 0.09 18.80
CA LEU A 24 0.99 0.81 20.02
C LEU A 24 0.28 0.23 21.24
N ARG A 25 0.99 0.20 22.37
CA ARG A 25 0.43 -0.25 23.64
C ARG A 25 -0.67 0.72 24.08
N GLY A 26 -1.90 0.22 24.18
CA GLY A 26 -3.08 1.05 24.48
C GLY A 26 -3.98 1.32 23.27
N HIS A 27 -3.68 0.73 22.11
CA HIS A 27 -4.57 0.76 20.94
C HIS A 27 -5.97 0.25 21.29
N LEU A 28 -7.00 1.00 20.89
CA LEU A 28 -8.39 0.63 21.03
C LEU A 28 -8.79 -0.19 19.80
N LYS A 29 -9.11 -1.47 20.01
CA LYS A 29 -9.59 -2.34 18.93
C LYS A 29 -10.93 -1.82 18.40
N ALA A 30 -11.00 -1.63 17.08
CA ALA A 30 -12.27 -1.39 16.40
C ALA A 30 -13.06 -2.69 16.24
N GLU A 31 -14.39 -2.59 16.10
CA GLU A 31 -15.21 -3.73 15.67
C GLU A 31 -15.06 -3.89 14.15
N GLY A 32 -14.24 -4.84 13.72
CA GLY A 32 -14.00 -5.12 12.30
C GLY A 32 -12.61 -5.68 12.03
N GLN A 33 -12.28 -5.78 10.75
CA GLN A 33 -10.94 -6.13 10.29
C GLN A 33 -10.08 -4.87 10.33
N GLU A 34 -8.98 -4.91 11.08
CA GLU A 34 -8.02 -3.82 11.15
C GLU A 34 -7.19 -3.83 9.87
N GLU A 35 -7.31 -2.77 9.08
CA GLU A 35 -6.50 -2.57 7.89
C GLU A 35 -5.15 -1.97 8.32
N THR A 36 -4.08 -2.45 7.69
CA THR A 36 -2.73 -1.89 7.87
C THR A 36 -2.45 -0.90 6.75
N GLY A 37 -1.74 0.18 7.06
CA GLY A 37 -1.29 1.12 6.03
C GLY A 37 -0.34 0.47 5.01
N SER A 38 -0.14 1.15 3.89
CA SER A 38 0.81 0.70 2.86
C SER A 38 2.23 0.50 3.41
N GLN A 39 2.99 -0.41 2.79
CA GLN A 39 4.40 -0.62 3.12
C GLN A 39 5.19 0.69 3.02
N SER A 40 6.00 1.00 4.03
CA SER A 40 6.82 2.22 4.04
C SER A 40 8.11 2.11 3.23
N TYR A 41 8.42 0.91 2.71
CA TYR A 41 9.65 0.67 1.96
C TYR A 41 9.54 1.21 0.53
N VAL A 42 10.52 2.03 0.15
CA VAL A 42 10.73 2.52 -1.21
C VAL A 42 12.09 2.01 -1.68
N PRO A 43 12.15 1.25 -2.80
CA PRO A 43 13.41 0.79 -3.38
C PRO A 43 14.30 1.96 -3.82
N PRO A 44 15.65 1.80 -3.79
CA PRO A 44 16.57 2.84 -4.24
C PRO A 44 16.55 3.05 -5.76
N ASP A 45 16.29 2.01 -6.56
CA ASP A 45 16.09 2.12 -8.00
C ASP A 45 14.58 2.25 -8.31
N PRO A 46 14.14 3.33 -8.98
CA PRO A 46 12.75 3.50 -9.40
C PRO A 46 12.20 2.34 -10.24
N LYS A 47 13.06 1.59 -10.94
CA LYS A 47 12.65 0.43 -11.73
C LYS A 47 12.15 -0.72 -10.87
N ASP A 48 12.64 -0.82 -9.64
CA ASP A 48 12.25 -1.87 -8.69
C ASP A 48 11.02 -1.45 -7.86
N ASP A 49 10.55 -0.21 -8.01
CA ASP A 49 9.36 0.30 -7.35
C ASP A 49 8.09 -0.17 -8.07
N LYS A 50 7.48 -1.23 -7.55
CA LYS A 50 6.26 -1.81 -8.11
C LYS A 50 5.06 -0.88 -7.97
N ALA A 51 4.96 -0.14 -6.86
CA ALA A 51 3.86 0.81 -6.65
C ALA A 51 3.92 1.96 -7.67
N LEU A 52 5.11 2.52 -7.89
CA LEU A 52 5.34 3.57 -8.88
C LEU A 52 5.09 3.08 -10.30
N ASN A 53 5.63 1.91 -10.66
CA ASN A 53 5.43 1.33 -11.99
C ASN A 53 3.97 1.00 -12.25
N MET A 54 3.26 0.40 -11.28
CA MET A 54 1.84 0.11 -11.41
C MET A 54 1.03 1.39 -11.66
N ALA A 55 1.30 2.46 -10.92
CA ALA A 55 0.65 3.75 -11.14
C ALA A 55 0.91 4.28 -12.56
N TYR A 56 2.14 4.15 -13.04
CA TYR A 56 2.52 4.57 -14.38
C TYR A 56 1.81 3.77 -15.48
N GLU A 57 1.70 2.45 -15.31
CA GLU A 57 1.02 1.56 -16.24
C GLU A 57 -0.49 1.84 -16.30
N LEU A 58 -1.13 2.13 -15.16
CA LEU A 58 -2.53 2.55 -15.10
C LEU A 58 -2.75 3.88 -15.82
N LEU A 59 -1.88 4.86 -15.59
CA LEU A 59 -1.93 6.17 -16.25
C LEU A 59 -1.75 6.09 -17.77
N ARG A 60 -0.90 5.16 -18.24
CA ARG A 60 -0.68 4.91 -19.67
C ARG A 60 -1.71 3.98 -20.30
N GLY A 61 -2.57 3.36 -19.51
CA GLY A 61 -3.55 2.38 -19.96
C GLY A 61 -2.96 1.04 -20.40
N THR A 62 -1.70 0.76 -20.05
CA THR A 62 -1.08 -0.55 -20.30
C THR A 62 -1.54 -1.59 -19.27
N ALA A 63 -1.95 -1.13 -18.09
CA ALA A 63 -2.65 -1.95 -17.09
C ALA A 63 -4.09 -1.48 -16.90
N GLN A 64 -4.98 -2.42 -16.61
CA GLN A 64 -6.38 -2.16 -16.28
C GLN A 64 -6.67 -2.65 -14.87
N ASN A 65 -7.33 -1.81 -14.07
CA ASN A 65 -7.81 -2.18 -12.75
C ASN A 65 -9.21 -1.59 -12.56
N ALA A 66 -10.14 -2.37 -11.99
CA ALA A 66 -11.51 -1.94 -11.76
C ALA A 66 -11.63 -0.71 -10.82
N ALA A 67 -10.62 -0.48 -9.98
CA ALA A 67 -10.53 0.69 -9.12
C ALA A 67 -9.91 1.92 -9.80
N PHE A 68 -9.51 1.84 -11.07
CA PHE A 68 -8.94 2.94 -11.84
C PHE A 68 -9.78 3.26 -13.09
N PRO A 69 -10.09 4.54 -13.40
CA PRO A 69 -9.73 5.74 -12.63
C PRO A 69 -10.50 5.81 -11.30
N PRO A 70 -9.90 6.39 -10.26
CA PRO A 70 -10.56 6.50 -8.96
C PRO A 70 -11.84 7.33 -9.08
N ASN A 71 -12.93 6.83 -8.49
CA ASN A 71 -14.20 7.55 -8.47
C ASN A 71 -14.17 8.62 -7.37
N PRO A 72 -14.22 9.92 -7.70
CA PRO A 72 -14.13 11.00 -6.70
C PRO A 72 -15.34 11.06 -5.75
N LYS A 73 -16.43 10.36 -6.07
CA LYS A 73 -17.63 10.24 -5.22
C LYS A 73 -17.66 8.95 -4.40
N ALA A 74 -16.75 8.01 -4.64
CA ALA A 74 -16.63 6.83 -3.79
C ALA A 74 -16.02 7.25 -2.46
N ALA A 75 -16.64 6.86 -1.36
CA ALA A 75 -16.03 7.00 -0.04
C ALA A 75 -14.72 6.20 -0.04
N VAL A 76 -13.61 6.87 0.28
CA VAL A 76 -12.35 6.19 0.56
C VAL A 76 -12.52 5.57 1.95
N PRO A 77 -12.48 4.24 2.09
CA PRO A 77 -12.50 3.61 3.40
C PRO A 77 -11.27 4.08 4.18
N ASN A 78 -11.46 4.50 5.43
CA ASN A 78 -10.39 4.90 6.34
C ASN A 78 -10.13 3.79 7.34
#